data_AF-A0A1J5PTR7-F1
#
_entry.id   AF-A0A1J5PTR7-F1
#
_cell.length_a   1.000
_cell.length_b   1.000
_cell.length_c   1.000
_cell.angle_alpha   90.00
_cell.angle_beta   90.00
_cell.angle_gamma   90.00
#
_symmetry.space_group_name_H-M   'P 1'
#
loop_
_entity.id
_entity.type
_entity.pdbx_description
1 polymer ?
#
loop_
_entity_poly.entity_id
_entity_poly.type
_entity_poly.pdbx_seq_one_letter_code
_entity_poly.pdbx_strand_id
1 'polypeptide(L)'
;MASFSFNTAAELFPAAIRKKKRAGFAYRRFGTAAEAVRFAIEELPADSLNGAYLQVDEARFDQSGIRTLYESQEFPLPRRPRAPEPAPASDKADTEAA
;
A
#
# COMPACT_ATOMS: atom_id res chain seq x y z
N MET A 1 2.58 -7.60 21.86
CA MET A 1 2.98 -6.86 20.65
C MET A 1 3.92 -7.75 19.87
N ALA A 2 3.55 -8.14 18.65
CA ALA A 2 4.45 -8.90 17.79
C ALA A 2 5.64 -7.99 17.45
N SER A 3 6.84 -8.49 17.70
CA SER A 3 8.09 -7.81 17.40
C SER A 3 8.20 -7.67 15.87
N PHE A 4 7.70 -6.56 15.33
CA PHE A 4 7.78 -6.30 13.89
C PHE A 4 9.18 -5.77 13.55
N SER A 5 9.86 -6.42 12.62
CA SER A 5 11.17 -5.99 12.15
C SER A 5 11.05 -5.35 10.78
N PHE A 6 11.29 -4.04 10.69
CA PHE A 6 11.27 -3.33 9.41
C PHE A 6 12.37 -3.76 8.43
N ASN A 7 13.46 -4.35 8.95
CA ASN A 7 14.64 -4.72 8.20
C ASN A 7 14.61 -6.17 7.66
N THR A 8 13.49 -6.89 7.83
CA THR A 8 13.33 -8.25 7.31
C THR A 8 12.58 -8.25 5.99
N ALA A 9 12.71 -9.33 5.23
CA ALA A 9 12.05 -9.49 3.94
C ALA A 9 10.52 -9.48 4.09
N ALA A 10 9.84 -8.90 3.10
CA ALA A 10 8.40 -8.73 3.13
C ALA A 10 7.76 -9.07 1.80
N GLU A 11 6.59 -9.66 1.89
CA GLU A 11 5.83 -10.13 0.75
C GLU A 11 4.45 -9.49 0.76
N LEU A 12 4.12 -8.77 -0.30
CA LEU A 12 2.82 -8.14 -0.45
C LEU A 12 1.97 -8.99 -1.37
N PHE A 13 0.85 -9.46 -0.83
CA PHE A 13 -0.10 -10.31 -1.53
C PHE A 13 -1.35 -9.52 -1.88
N PRO A 14 -1.78 -9.51 -3.16
CA PRO A 14 -3.05 -8.92 -3.53
C PRO A 14 -4.21 -9.77 -2.99
N ALA A 15 -5.33 -9.12 -2.66
CA ALA A 15 -6.58 -9.83 -2.41
C ALA A 15 -7.07 -10.51 -3.69
N ALA A 16 -7.40 -11.79 -3.62
CA ALA A 16 -8.09 -12.49 -4.68
C ALA A 16 -9.58 -12.07 -4.71
N ILE A 17 -9.90 -10.95 -5.36
CA ILE A 17 -11.29 -10.50 -5.52
C ILE A 17 -11.93 -11.22 -6.73
N ARG A 18 -12.80 -12.20 -6.44
CA ARG A 18 -13.49 -13.04 -7.45
C ARG A 18 -14.47 -12.32 -8.38
N LYS A 19 -14.74 -11.01 -8.23
CA LYS A 19 -15.91 -10.39 -8.90
C LYS A 19 -15.76 -9.09 -9.66
N LYS A 20 -14.62 -8.41 -9.73
CA LYS A 20 -14.44 -7.27 -10.66
C LYS A 20 -12.96 -6.90 -10.79
N LYS A 21 -12.55 -6.58 -12.02
CA LYS A 21 -11.27 -5.93 -12.38
C LYS A 21 -10.94 -4.80 -11.39
N ARG A 22 -10.16 -5.05 -10.34
CA ARG A 22 -9.73 -3.95 -9.45
C ARG A 22 -8.51 -4.21 -8.55
N ALA A 23 -7.77 -5.29 -8.75
CA ALA A 23 -6.41 -5.38 -8.20
C ALA A 23 -5.43 -5.09 -9.33
N GLY A 24 -5.08 -3.82 -9.50
CA GLY A 24 -4.06 -3.36 -10.46
C GLY A 24 -2.63 -3.63 -9.99
N PHE A 25 -2.44 -4.56 -9.06
CA PHE A 25 -1.18 -4.86 -8.41
C PHE A 25 -1.02 -6.38 -8.31
N ALA A 26 0.08 -6.88 -8.88
CA ALA A 26 0.49 -8.28 -8.78
C ALA A 26 1.40 -8.47 -7.57
N TYR A 27 1.44 -9.69 -7.03
CA TYR A 27 2.34 -10.07 -5.93
C TYR A 27 3.73 -9.46 -6.09
N ARG A 28 4.24 -8.86 -5.02
CA ARG A 28 5.55 -8.23 -5.00
C ARG A 28 6.25 -8.52 -3.70
N ARG A 29 7.49 -9.00 -3.81
CA ARG A 29 8.40 -9.19 -2.69
C ARG A 29 9.36 -8.02 -2.60
N PHE A 30 9.69 -7.65 -1.38
CA PHE A 30 10.62 -6.58 -1.03
C PHE A 30 11.74 -7.15 -0.17
N GLY A 31 12.92 -6.57 -0.30
CA GLY A 31 14.06 -6.93 0.55
C GLY A 31 13.83 -6.52 2.00
N THR A 32 13.03 -5.48 2.23
CA THR A 32 12.68 -4.99 3.57
C THR A 32 11.18 -4.73 3.73
N ALA A 33 10.68 -4.94 4.94
CA ALA A 33 9.30 -4.66 5.31
C ALA A 33 9.00 -3.16 5.31
N ALA A 34 10.00 -2.32 5.58
CA ALA A 34 9.86 -0.88 5.43
C ALA A 34 9.50 -0.49 3.99
N GLU A 35 10.19 -1.06 3.00
CA GLU A 35 9.90 -0.80 1.58
C GLU A 35 8.50 -1.28 1.19
N ALA A 36 8.11 -2.46 1.66
CA ALA A 36 6.81 -3.03 1.36
C ALA A 36 5.66 -2.18 1.92
N VAL A 37 5.79 -1.73 3.18
CA VAL A 37 4.81 -0.84 3.83
C VAL A 37 4.74 0.51 3.11
N ARG A 38 5.90 1.10 2.76
CA ARG A 38 5.94 2.36 2.00
C ARG A 38 5.26 2.21 0.65
N PHE A 39 5.59 1.16 -0.10
CA PHE A 39 4.99 0.89 -1.40
C PHE A 39 3.47 0.68 -1.29
N ALA A 40 3.03 -0.05 -0.26
CA ALA A 40 1.62 -0.31 -0.01
C ALA A 40 0.80 0.96 0.27
N ILE A 41 1.41 2.00 0.87
CA ILE A 41 0.72 3.25 1.22
C ILE A 41 0.93 4.35 0.16
N GLU A 42 2.14 4.50 -0.38
CA GLU A 42 2.48 5.58 -1.31
C GLU A 42 2.18 5.26 -2.78
N GLU A 43 2.44 4.02 -3.21
CA GLU A 43 2.40 3.64 -4.64
C GLU A 43 1.13 2.85 -4.98
N LEU A 44 0.55 2.17 -4.00
CA LEU A 44 -0.66 1.38 -4.16
C LEU A 44 -1.91 2.24 -3.92
N PRO A 45 -2.85 2.31 -4.89
CA PRO A 45 -4.12 2.97 -4.65
C PRO A 45 -4.90 2.27 -3.54
N ALA A 46 -5.63 3.04 -2.72
CA ALA A 46 -6.40 2.53 -1.58
C ALA A 46 -7.38 1.40 -1.98
N ASP A 47 -7.92 1.46 -3.19
CA ASP A 47 -8.76 0.40 -3.78
C ASP A 47 -8.05 -0.96 -3.92
N SER A 48 -6.75 -0.96 -4.22
CA SER A 48 -5.93 -2.18 -4.35
C SER A 48 -5.33 -2.62 -3.01
N LEU A 49 -5.13 -1.68 -2.09
CA LEU A 49 -4.76 -2.01 -0.71
C LEU A 49 -5.93 -2.67 0.04
N ASN A 50 -7.18 -2.35 -0.33
CA ASN A 50 -8.39 -2.98 0.21
C ASN A 50 -8.42 -4.49 -0.08
N GLY A 51 -8.01 -5.28 0.92
CA GLY A 51 -7.92 -6.73 0.89
C GLY A 51 -6.52 -7.27 0.61
N ALA A 52 -5.55 -6.41 0.25
CA ALA A 52 -4.16 -6.82 0.25
C ALA A 52 -3.67 -7.02 1.68
N TYR A 53 -2.79 -7.99 1.86
CA TYR A 53 -2.11 -8.24 3.12
C TYR A 53 -0.61 -8.36 2.88
N LEU A 54 0.14 -7.90 3.86
CA LEU A 54 1.59 -7.87 3.87
C LEU A 54 2.07 -8.93 4.86
N GLN A 55 2.92 -9.84 4.40
CA GLN A 55 3.51 -10.88 5.21
C GLN A 55 5.00 -10.59 5.45
N VAL A 56 5.42 -10.67 6.71
CA VAL A 56 6.77 -10.32 7.18
C VAL A 56 7.16 -11.31 8.26
N ASP A 57 8.20 -12.12 8.05
CA ASP A 57 8.66 -13.12 9.03
C ASP A 57 7.49 -13.90 9.67
N GLU A 58 6.65 -14.50 8.82
CA GLU A 58 5.41 -15.22 9.19
C GLU A 58 4.24 -14.38 9.73
N ALA A 59 4.48 -13.15 10.19
CA ALA A 59 3.43 -12.25 10.63
C ALA A 59 2.67 -11.67 9.43
N ARG A 60 1.34 -11.67 9.53
CA ARG A 60 0.45 -11.12 8.49
C ARG A 60 -0.17 -9.82 8.98
N PHE A 61 -0.13 -8.81 8.13
CA PHE A 61 -0.67 -7.48 8.38
C PHE A 61 -1.67 -7.13 7.29
N ASP A 62 -2.90 -6.88 7.72
CA ASP A 62 -3.94 -6.36 6.84
C ASP A 62 -3.69 -4.87 6.56
N GLN A 63 -4.50 -4.28 5.67
CA GLN A 63 -4.49 -2.84 5.34
C GLN A 63 -4.37 -1.93 6.57
N SER A 64 -5.14 -2.18 7.63
CA SER A 64 -5.08 -1.40 8.87
C SER A 64 -3.72 -1.54 9.57
N GLY A 65 -3.18 -2.75 9.63
CA GLY A 65 -1.87 -3.03 10.24
C GLY A 65 -0.73 -2.36 9.46
N ILE A 66 -0.76 -2.45 8.14
CA ILE A 66 0.21 -1.78 7.25
C ILE A 66 0.19 -0.27 7.49
N ARG A 67 -1.00 0.33 7.62
CA ARG A 67 -1.15 1.76 7.87
C ARG A 67 -0.61 2.16 9.25
N THR A 68 -0.92 1.38 10.30
CA THR A 68 -0.37 1.61 11.63
C THR A 68 1.16 1.52 11.64
N LEU A 69 1.74 0.57 10.91
CA LEU A 69 3.20 0.43 10.78
C LEU A 69 3.84 1.63 10.08
N TYR A 70 3.19 2.16 9.04
CA TYR A 70 3.65 3.37 8.35
C TYR A 70 3.57 4.63 9.24
N GLU A 71 2.49 4.75 10.02
CA GLU A 71 2.27 5.87 10.94
C GLU A 71 3.15 5.75 12.21
N SER A 72 3.66 4.56 12.55
CA SER A 72 4.53 4.32 13.70
C SER A 72 5.90 5.02 13.58
N GLN A 73 6.36 5.59 14.69
CA GLN A 73 7.66 6.29 14.78
C GLN A 73 8.87 5.36 14.61
N GLU A 74 8.67 4.05 14.73
CA GLU A 74 9.71 3.03 14.54
C GLU A 74 10.06 2.80 13.06
N PHE A 75 9.33 3.43 12.14
CA PHE A 75 9.54 3.28 10.70
C PHE A 75 10.90 3.88 10.27
N PRO A 76 11.86 3.06 9.79
CA PRO A 76 13.24 3.51 9.57
C PRO A 76 13.46 4.29 8.27
N LEU A 77 12.50 4.24 7.33
CA LEU A 77 12.64 4.92 6.04
C LEU A 77 12.09 6.36 6.11
N PRO A 78 12.69 7.30 5.35
CA PRO A 78 12.14 8.64 5.22
C PRO A 78 10.75 8.56 4.61
N ARG A 79 9.73 8.90 5.41
CA ARG A 79 8.36 9.09 4.92
C ARG A 79 8.42 10.15 3.84
N ARG A 80 7.83 9.93 2.65
CA ARG A 80 7.66 11.08 1.74
C ARG A 80 6.93 12.15 2.54
N PRO A 81 7.49 13.37 2.71
CA PRO A 81 6.67 14.45 3.19
C PRO A 81 5.49 14.49 2.24
N ARG A 82 4.27 14.53 2.77
CA ARG A 82 3.07 14.78 1.97
C ARG A 82 3.36 16.08 1.24
N ALA A 83 3.88 15.99 0.02
CA ALA A 83 3.88 17.12 -0.88
C ALA A 83 2.40 17.52 -0.90
N PRO A 84 2.08 18.80 -0.62
CA PRO A 84 0.70 19.25 -0.72
C PRO A 84 0.23 18.80 -2.10
N GLU A 85 -0.76 17.93 -2.06
CA GLU A 85 -1.51 17.42 -3.19
C GLU A 85 -1.56 18.50 -4.29
N PRO A 86 -0.96 18.30 -5.48
CA PRO A 86 -1.40 19.10 -6.60
C PRO A 86 -2.87 18.73 -6.77
N ALA A 87 -3.72 19.74 -6.61
CA ALA A 87 -5.16 19.71 -6.81
C ALA A 87 -5.57 18.73 -7.92
N PRO A 88 -6.72 18.04 -7.78
CA PRO A 88 -7.13 16.97 -8.67
C PRO A 88 -7.01 17.45 -10.12
N ALA A 89 -6.12 16.81 -10.88
CA ALA A 89 -6.07 16.97 -12.31
C ALA A 89 -7.40 16.46 -12.86
N SER A 90 -8.21 17.41 -13.32
CA SER A 90 -9.37 17.19 -14.17
C SER A 90 -9.03 16.23 -15.31
N ASP A 91 -9.79 15.14 -15.42
CA ASP A 91 -9.98 14.35 -16.64
C ASP A 91 -11.31 13.57 -16.42
N LYS A 92 -12.44 13.80 -17.10
CA LYS A 92 -12.77 14.54 -18.33
C LYS A 92 -14.18 15.13 -18.20
N ALA A 93 -14.36 16.35 -18.70
CA ALA A 93 -15.62 16.76 -19.31
C ALA A 93 -15.39 16.77 -20.81
N ASP A 94 -15.90 15.76 -21.52
CA ASP A 94 -16.19 15.90 -22.95
C ASP A 94 -17.71 15.88 -23.07
N THR A 95 -18.22 17.03 -23.49
CA THR A 95 -19.62 17.40 -23.58
C THR A 95 -20.23 16.73 -24.80
N GLU A 96 -21.17 15.81 -24.60
CA GLU A 96 -22.04 15.35 -25.69
C GLU A 96 -23.15 16.38 -25.89
N ALA A 97 -23.05 17.13 -26.98
CA ALA A 97 -24.10 17.97 -27.51
C ALA A 97 -25.03 17.12 -28.39
N ALA A 98 -26.33 17.15 -28.08
CA ALA A 98 -27.43 16.86 -28.99
C ALA A 98 -28.70 17.56 -28.49
#